data_AF-A0A1J5S9Y8-F1
#
_entry.id   AF-A0A1J5S9Y8-F1
#
_cell.length_a   1.000
_cell.length_b   1.000
_cell.length_c   1.000
_cell.angle_alpha   90.00
_cell.angle_beta   90.00
_cell.angle_gamma   90.00
#
_symmetry.space_group_name_H-M   'P 1'
#
loop_
_entity.id
_entity.type
_entity.pdbx_description
1 polymer ?
#
loop_
_entity_poly.entity_id
_entity_poly.type
_entity_poly.pdbx_seq_one_letter_code
_entity_poly.pdbx_strand_id
1 'polypeptide(L)'
;MQFSIKKFSLSLVAAVLLTATLAVQAGSANKHTYTEDQFLSAFSGKSQKIITEQLGAPAKKEQSIKPAGAASFMAKAGADDQNSKPVKVEMWYYHNLVKYDKKHTYKETELTFVNDRVMNIAFFNNR
;
A
#
# COMPACT_ATOMS: atom_id res chain seq x y z
N MET A 1 -75.69 6.78 14.92
CA MET A 1 -75.11 8.02 14.37
C MET A 1 -73.68 8.16 14.85
N GLN A 2 -72.83 8.75 14.01
CA GLN A 2 -71.37 8.63 13.96
C GLN A 2 -70.58 9.42 15.03
N PHE A 3 -69.27 9.13 15.06
CA PHE A 3 -68.11 9.87 15.62
C PHE A 3 -67.79 9.55 17.10
N SER A 4 -66.55 9.23 17.48
CA SER A 4 -65.36 10.03 17.19
C SER A 4 -64.03 9.27 17.28
N ILE A 5 -63.12 9.73 16.42
CA ILE A 5 -61.71 9.42 16.26
C ILE A 5 -60.91 9.97 17.46
N LYS A 6 -59.88 9.26 17.91
CA LYS A 6 -58.56 9.85 18.27
C LYS A 6 -57.51 8.76 18.48
N LYS A 7 -56.71 8.53 17.44
CA LYS A 7 -55.39 7.89 17.53
C LYS A 7 -54.48 8.89 18.25
N PHE A 8 -53.98 8.53 19.43
CA PHE A 8 -52.99 9.33 20.14
C PHE A 8 -51.59 8.80 19.79
N SER A 9 -50.97 9.45 18.82
CA SER A 9 -49.55 9.32 18.49
C SER A 9 -48.79 10.32 19.35
N LEU A 10 -47.75 9.88 20.08
CA LEU A 10 -46.65 10.73 20.60
C LEU A 10 -45.54 9.76 21.08
N SER A 11 -44.60 9.37 20.22
CA SER A 11 -43.28 10.01 20.02
C SER A 11 -42.41 10.10 21.28
N LEU A 12 -41.58 9.06 21.50
CA LEU A 12 -40.37 9.04 22.33
C LEU A 12 -39.65 7.73 21.94
N VAL A 13 -38.42 7.67 21.42
CA VAL A 13 -37.15 8.10 22.01
C VAL A 13 -36.13 8.28 20.89
N ALA A 14 -35.33 9.33 21.02
CA ALA A 14 -34.30 9.76 20.10
C ALA A 14 -33.17 8.73 19.92
N ALA A 15 -32.69 8.66 18.68
CA ALA A 15 -31.49 7.96 18.27
C ALA A 15 -30.22 8.60 18.87
N VAL A 16 -29.32 7.77 19.39
CA VAL A 16 -27.87 8.03 19.36
C VAL A 16 -27.18 6.70 19.03
N LEU A 17 -27.14 6.36 17.75
CA LEU A 17 -26.18 5.38 17.22
C LEU A 17 -24.81 6.04 17.25
N LEU A 18 -24.00 5.67 18.24
CA LEU A 18 -22.59 6.03 18.31
C LEU A 18 -21.83 5.21 17.23
N THR A 19 -21.98 5.59 15.97
CA THR A 19 -21.10 5.07 14.91
C THR A 19 -19.77 5.79 15.04
N ALA A 20 -18.84 5.17 15.78
CA ALA A 20 -17.42 5.46 15.68
C ALA A 20 -16.98 5.13 14.24
N THR A 21 -17.16 6.08 13.33
CA THR A 21 -16.47 6.09 12.07
C THR A 21 -15.01 6.41 12.40
N LEU A 22 -14.23 5.34 12.58
CA LEU A 22 -12.80 5.39 12.34
C LEU A 22 -12.64 5.75 10.87
N ALA A 23 -12.67 7.05 10.59
CA ALA A 23 -12.08 7.58 9.37
C ALA A 23 -10.61 7.20 9.46
N VAL A 24 -10.27 6.05 8.88
CA VAL A 24 -8.93 5.81 8.35
C VAL A 24 -8.66 7.01 7.46
N GLN A 25 -7.90 7.93 8.02
CA GLN A 25 -7.34 9.07 7.33
C GLN A 25 -6.38 8.43 6.33
N ALA A 26 -6.92 8.04 5.18
CA ALA A 26 -6.15 7.75 3.99
C ALA A 26 -5.36 9.02 3.76
N GLY A 27 -4.10 9.00 4.20
CA GLY A 27 -3.21 10.14 4.11
C GLY A 27 -3.33 10.66 2.70
N SER A 28 -3.73 11.93 2.58
CA SER A 28 -3.59 12.67 1.35
C SER A 28 -2.10 12.76 1.09
N ALA A 29 -1.54 11.70 0.52
CA ALA A 29 -0.21 11.70 -0.06
C ALA A 29 -0.17 12.94 -0.95
N ASN A 30 0.79 13.81 -0.68
CA ASN A 30 1.02 15.02 -1.46
C ASN A 30 0.82 14.68 -2.93
N LYS A 31 -0.13 15.35 -3.60
CA LYS A 31 -0.48 15.13 -5.03
C LYS A 31 0.65 15.59 -5.97
N HIS A 32 1.90 15.43 -5.55
CA HIS A 32 3.05 15.63 -6.40
C HIS A 32 3.11 14.44 -7.35
N THR A 33 2.97 14.73 -8.64
CA THR A 33 3.13 13.74 -9.70
C THR A 33 4.52 13.92 -10.29
N TYR A 34 5.25 12.82 -10.43
CA TYR A 34 6.63 12.81 -10.92
C TYR A 34 6.64 12.45 -12.41
N THR A 35 7.64 12.92 -13.16
CA THR A 35 8.05 12.20 -14.37
C THR A 35 8.84 10.94 -13.99
N GLU A 36 9.01 10.01 -14.93
CA GLU A 36 9.81 8.79 -14.69
C GLU A 36 11.20 9.11 -14.17
N ASP A 37 11.96 9.98 -14.87
CA ASP A 37 13.33 10.34 -14.48
C ASP A 37 13.39 10.99 -13.10
N GLN A 38 12.42 11.85 -12.78
CA GLN A 38 12.33 12.48 -11.45
C GLN A 38 12.09 11.43 -10.37
N PHE A 39 11.18 10.49 -10.63
CA PHE A 39 10.83 9.45 -9.68
C PHE A 39 12.01 8.48 -9.45
N LEU A 40 12.63 8.00 -10.54
CA LEU A 40 13.78 7.12 -10.48
C LEU A 40 14.94 7.78 -9.72
N SER A 41 15.24 9.05 -10.02
CA SER A 41 16.32 9.79 -9.37
C SER A 41 16.04 10.05 -7.88
N ALA A 42 14.78 10.33 -7.52
CA ALA A 42 14.39 10.61 -6.14
C ALA A 42 14.42 9.36 -5.25
N PHE A 43 14.02 8.20 -5.78
CA PHE A 43 13.65 7.05 -4.95
C PHE A 43 14.53 5.80 -5.13
N SER A 44 15.32 5.68 -6.19
CA SER A 44 16.24 4.55 -6.36
C SER A 44 17.24 4.45 -5.20
N GLY A 45 17.41 3.26 -4.62
CA GLY A 45 18.31 3.00 -3.50
C GLY A 45 17.91 3.65 -2.16
N LYS A 46 16.75 4.32 -2.08
CA LYS A 46 16.24 4.88 -0.81
C LYS A 46 15.71 3.77 0.11
N SER A 47 15.66 4.05 1.41
CA SER A 47 15.13 3.12 2.41
C SER A 47 13.60 3.16 2.47
N GLN A 48 12.95 2.10 2.97
CA GLN A 48 11.49 2.09 3.17
C GLN A 48 11.02 3.26 4.04
N LYS A 49 11.85 3.66 5.02
CA LYS A 49 11.58 4.83 5.86
C LYS A 49 11.43 6.10 5.02
N ILE A 50 12.41 6.41 4.16
CA ILE A 50 12.37 7.60 3.31
C ILE A 50 11.17 7.52 2.36
N ILE A 51 10.90 6.34 1.78
CA ILE A 51 9.74 6.14 0.91
C ILE A 51 8.44 6.44 1.66
N THR A 52 8.29 5.93 2.88
CA THR A 52 7.08 6.13 3.69
C THR A 52 6.91 7.59 4.10
N GLU A 53 8.00 8.28 4.43
CA GLU A 53 7.97 9.71 4.78
C GLU A 53 7.56 10.59 3.60
N GLN A 54 8.00 10.26 2.38
CA GLN A 54 7.76 11.08 1.19
C GLN A 54 6.47 10.73 0.44
N LEU A 55 6.17 9.44 0.29
CA LEU A 55 5.04 8.93 -0.50
C LEU A 55 3.86 8.46 0.38
N GLY A 56 4.06 8.32 1.68
CA GLY A 56 3.08 7.72 2.57
C GLY A 56 3.03 6.19 2.46
N ALA A 57 1.98 5.61 3.06
CA ALA A 57 1.76 4.17 3.01
C ALA A 57 1.40 3.72 1.58
N PRO A 58 1.94 2.58 1.11
CA PRO A 58 1.56 2.02 -0.19
C PRO A 58 0.12 1.50 -0.15
N ALA A 59 -0.50 1.44 -1.32
CA ALA A 59 -1.83 0.87 -1.50
C ALA A 59 -1.84 -0.65 -1.27
N LYS A 60 -0.75 -1.33 -1.62
CA LYS A 60 -0.57 -2.77 -1.42
C LYS A 60 0.89 -3.10 -1.11
N LYS A 61 1.09 -4.15 -0.32
CA LYS A 61 2.41 -4.75 -0.03
C LYS A 61 2.37 -6.24 -0.30
N GLU A 62 3.42 -6.75 -0.90
CA GLU A 62 3.68 -8.18 -1.04
C GLU A 62 5.06 -8.48 -0.47
N GLN A 63 5.21 -9.58 0.24
CA GLN A 63 6.49 -9.98 0.80
C GLN A 63 6.86 -11.36 0.26
N SER A 64 8.01 -11.44 -0.39
CA SER A 64 8.62 -12.71 -0.77
C SER A 64 9.78 -12.95 0.18
N ILE A 65 9.52 -13.80 1.18
CA ILE A 65 10.54 -14.33 2.06
C ILE A 65 10.90 -15.72 1.53
N LYS A 66 12.20 -16.02 1.42
CA LYS A 66 12.67 -17.39 1.16
C LYS A 66 11.92 -18.34 2.11
N PRO A 67 11.20 -19.36 1.62
CA PRO A 67 10.41 -20.22 2.49
C PRO A 67 11.31 -20.92 3.52
N ALA A 68 10.81 -21.03 4.75
CA ALA A 68 11.49 -21.80 5.80
C ALA A 68 11.67 -23.25 5.31
N GLY A 69 12.93 -23.72 5.26
CA GLY A 69 13.30 -25.04 4.72
C GLY A 69 14.00 -25.03 3.35
N ALA A 70 14.07 -23.89 2.66
CA ALA A 70 14.91 -23.79 1.46
C ALA A 70 16.41 -24.00 1.79
N ALA A 71 16.84 -23.57 2.99
CA ALA A 71 18.20 -23.81 3.47
C ALA A 71 18.52 -25.31 3.65
N SER A 72 17.57 -26.13 4.12
CA SER A 72 17.79 -27.58 4.29
C SER A 72 17.81 -28.33 2.95
N PHE A 73 17.09 -27.84 1.94
CA PHE A 73 17.19 -28.33 0.56
C PHE A 73 18.52 -27.92 -0.09
N MET A 74 18.97 -26.66 0.08
CA MET A 74 20.24 -26.16 -0.43
C MET A 74 21.45 -26.84 0.23
N ALA A 75 21.39 -27.11 1.54
CA ALA A 75 22.40 -27.87 2.27
C ALA A 75 22.51 -29.32 1.75
N LYS A 76 21.38 -29.96 1.42
CA LYS A 76 21.39 -31.27 0.74
C LYS A 76 21.94 -31.21 -0.69
N ALA A 77 21.86 -30.06 -1.34
CA ALA A 77 22.39 -29.81 -2.69
C ALA A 77 23.86 -29.35 -2.70
N GLY A 78 24.55 -29.31 -1.54
CA GLY A 78 25.96 -28.93 -1.44
C GLY A 78 26.23 -27.42 -1.57
N ALA A 79 25.19 -26.58 -1.51
CA ALA A 79 25.34 -25.13 -1.49
C ALA A 79 25.52 -24.63 -0.05
N ASP A 80 26.64 -23.95 0.22
CA ASP A 80 26.98 -23.44 1.55
C ASP A 80 26.15 -22.19 1.89
N ASP A 81 25.04 -22.39 2.62
CA ASP A 81 24.10 -21.34 3.04
C ASP A 81 24.43 -20.78 4.45
N GLN A 82 25.51 -21.25 5.09
CA GLN A 82 25.81 -20.96 6.51
C GLN A 82 26.21 -19.51 6.81
N ASN A 83 26.44 -18.69 5.77
CA ASN A 83 26.85 -17.29 5.93
C ASN A 83 26.01 -16.30 5.11
N SER A 84 24.89 -16.75 4.52
CA SER A 84 24.04 -15.88 3.71
C SER A 84 22.99 -15.19 4.60
N LYS A 85 23.05 -13.85 4.67
CA LYS A 85 22.01 -13.08 5.37
C LYS A 85 20.67 -13.32 4.66
N PRO A 86 19.58 -13.61 5.38
CA PRO A 86 18.29 -13.84 4.76
C PRO A 86 17.88 -12.61 3.94
N VAL A 87 17.70 -12.82 2.63
CA VAL A 87 17.26 -11.77 1.72
C VAL A 87 15.77 -11.55 1.93
N LYS A 88 15.40 -10.40 2.48
CA LYS A 88 14.00 -9.98 2.56
C LYS A 88 13.66 -9.19 1.30
N VAL A 89 12.75 -9.73 0.48
CA VAL A 89 12.19 -9.03 -0.66
C VAL A 89 10.77 -8.57 -0.33
N GLU A 90 10.49 -7.30 -0.54
CA GLU A 90 9.17 -6.69 -0.31
C GLU A 90 8.82 -5.82 -1.50
N MET A 91 7.59 -5.92 -2.02
CA MET A 91 7.11 -5.18 -3.18
C MET A 91 5.98 -4.27 -2.72
N TRP A 92 6.14 -2.96 -2.93
CA TRP A 92 5.14 -1.96 -2.57
C TRP A 92 4.53 -1.35 -3.80
N TYR A 93 3.23 -1.10 -3.75
CA TYR A 93 2.45 -0.60 -4.87
C TYR A 93 1.82 0.73 -4.54
N TYR A 94 2.00 1.69 -5.43
CA TYR A 94 1.41 3.02 -5.37
C TYR A 94 0.62 3.31 -6.64
N HIS A 95 -0.44 4.12 -6.54
CA HIS A 95 -1.28 4.45 -7.68
C HIS A 95 -1.11 5.90 -8.11
N ASN A 96 -1.08 6.13 -9.43
CA ASN A 96 -1.16 7.46 -10.05
C ASN A 96 -0.07 8.46 -9.59
N LEU A 97 1.12 7.97 -9.21
CA LEU A 97 2.24 8.82 -8.78
C LEU A 97 3.09 9.35 -9.95
N VAL A 98 3.23 8.56 -11.01
CA VAL A 98 4.19 8.82 -12.08
C VAL A 98 3.47 9.05 -13.41
N LYS A 99 3.89 10.07 -14.13
CA LYS A 99 3.41 10.45 -15.46
C LYS A 99 4.38 9.97 -16.53
N TYR A 100 3.85 9.37 -17.59
CA TYR A 100 4.59 9.07 -18.83
C TYR A 100 4.38 10.15 -19.90
N ASP A 101 3.33 10.97 -19.77
CA ASP A 101 3.15 12.18 -20.56
C ASP A 101 2.39 13.28 -19.80
N LYS A 102 2.07 14.39 -20.47
CA LYS A 102 1.44 15.55 -19.85
C LYS A 102 0.04 15.28 -19.29
N LYS A 103 -0.67 14.29 -19.79
CA LYS A 103 -2.09 14.01 -19.50
C LYS A 103 -2.31 12.70 -18.76
N HIS A 104 -1.36 11.77 -18.83
CA HIS A 104 -1.56 10.42 -18.34
C HIS A 104 -0.57 10.03 -17.25
N THR A 105 -1.06 9.26 -16.28
CA THR A 105 -0.30 8.63 -15.22
C THR A 105 -0.31 7.12 -15.39
N TYR A 106 0.75 6.48 -14.93
CA TYR A 106 0.73 5.04 -14.68
C TYR A 106 -0.31 4.70 -13.62
N LYS A 107 -1.07 3.63 -13.84
CA LYS A 107 -2.06 3.15 -12.86
C LYS A 107 -1.39 2.61 -11.60
N GLU A 108 -0.21 2.00 -11.75
CA GLU A 108 0.55 1.42 -10.65
C GLU A 108 2.05 1.69 -10.81
N THR A 109 2.71 1.94 -9.69
CA THR A 109 4.16 2.03 -9.52
C THR A 109 4.57 1.00 -8.47
N GLU A 110 5.41 0.06 -8.86
CA GLU A 110 5.97 -0.98 -7.99
C GLU A 110 7.36 -0.54 -7.53
N LEU A 111 7.60 -0.62 -6.22
CA LEU A 111 8.91 -0.49 -5.60
C LEU A 111 9.31 -1.84 -5.01
N THR A 112 10.36 -2.45 -5.54
CA THR A 112 10.92 -3.69 -4.99
C THR A 112 12.06 -3.36 -4.04
N PHE A 113 11.85 -3.68 -2.77
CA PHE A 113 12.83 -3.56 -1.72
C PHE A 113 13.59 -4.85 -1.55
N VAL A 114 14.91 -4.75 -1.45
CA VAL A 114 15.77 -5.82 -0.96
C VAL A 114 16.47 -5.31 0.28
N ASN A 115 16.24 -5.97 1.42
CA ASN A 115 16.82 -5.57 2.70
C ASN A 115 16.63 -4.07 3.01
N ASP A 116 15.38 -3.61 2.94
CA ASP A 116 14.95 -2.22 3.20
C ASP A 116 15.30 -1.19 2.09
N ARG A 117 16.01 -1.56 1.03
CA ARG A 117 16.43 -0.60 -0.03
C ARG A 117 15.71 -0.83 -1.35
N VAL A 118 15.25 0.24 -2.00
CA VAL A 118 14.67 0.17 -3.34
C VAL A 118 15.73 -0.30 -4.34
N MET A 119 15.56 -1.50 -4.87
CA MET A 119 16.48 -2.09 -5.85
C MET A 119 15.90 -2.10 -7.26
N ASN A 120 14.56 -2.09 -7.38
CA ASN A 120 13.87 -2.02 -8.65
C ASN A 120 12.64 -1.13 -8.55
N ILE A 121 12.35 -0.41 -9.64
CA ILE A 121 11.16 0.41 -9.81
C ILE A 121 10.53 0.03 -11.15
N ALA A 122 9.23 -0.25 -11.15
CA ALA A 122 8.49 -0.57 -12.36
C ALA A 122 7.17 0.21 -12.43
N PHE A 123 6.72 0.49 -13.65
CA PHE A 123 5.51 1.25 -13.93
C PHE A 123 4.53 0.45 -14.79
N PHE A 124 3.25 0.41 -14.39
CA PHE A 124 2.24 -0.43 -15.03
C PHE A 124 0.97 0.33 -15.36
N ASN A 125 0.40 0.02 -16.53
CA ASN A 125 -0.95 0.45 -16.92
C ASN A 125 -1.96 -0.70 -16.94
N ASN A 126 -1.51 -1.93 -17.16
CA ASN A 126 -2.34 -3.14 -17.17
C ASN A 126 -1.54 -4.27 -16.51
N ARG A 127 -2.00 -4.75 -15.34
CA ARG A 127 -1.45 -5.89 -14.61
C ARG A 127 -2.61 -6.71 -14.05
#